data_AF-A0A645BMB8-F1
#
_entry.id   AF-A0A645BMB8-F1
#
_cell.length_a   1.000
_cell.length_b   1.000
_cell.length_c   1.000
_cell.angle_alpha   90.00
_cell.angle_beta   90.00
_cell.angle_gamma   90.00
#
_symmetry.space_group_name_H-M   'P 1'
#
loop_
_entity.id
_entity.type
_entity.pdbx_description
1 polymer ?
#
loop_
_entity_poly.entity_id
_entity_poly.type
_entity_poly.pdbx_seq_one_letter_code
_entity_poly.pdbx_strand_id
1 'polypeptide(L)'
;MVLFSGTSRLFAQGGVLDYVTSAFDGIGSKPLPRDPHAEDAMETTIAALSTRNRAPFYLADRKSVPLEEFTARLVDRVYTFDGNIGGLMPFILQSVHNNFTTGLKQIVFSRGEGGAMAIEMVEGEYKHRFTLIEGGYTSATITQRGDVFEARFTVQTELSESGELSLNIVAHFIETPFTRLIRISLTGEDTIKVVFDELPSIRDASEMLMELTGITRAQIVRNVLPLLKQERMQHTLRTFTTVTIQGKL
;
A
#
# COMPACT_ATOMS: atom_id res chain seq x y z
N MET A 1 4.01 -20.56 -25.52
CA MET A 1 3.20 -21.30 -24.53
C MET A 1 2.48 -20.26 -23.69
N VAL A 2 1.23 -19.96 -24.02
CA VAL A 2 0.43 -18.93 -23.33
C VAL A 2 -0.58 -19.65 -22.46
N LEU A 3 -0.48 -19.44 -21.14
CA LEU A 3 -1.44 -19.95 -20.16
C LEU A 3 -2.78 -19.23 -20.36
N PHE A 4 -3.74 -19.92 -20.95
CA PHE A 4 -5.16 -19.54 -20.93
C PHE A 4 -5.75 -19.98 -19.59
N SER A 5 -6.12 -19.02 -18.73
CA SER A 5 -6.96 -19.28 -17.56
C SER A 5 -8.05 -18.22 -17.49
N GLY A 6 -9.29 -18.67 -17.72
CA GLY A 6 -10.53 -17.98 -17.37
C GLY A 6 -10.88 -16.78 -18.26
N THR A 7 -11.83 -16.98 -19.20
CA THR A 7 -12.84 -16.01 -19.72
C THR A 7 -13.21 -16.19 -21.20
N SER A 8 -12.92 -17.33 -21.83
CA SER A 8 -13.29 -17.55 -23.25
C SER A 8 -14.80 -17.47 -23.55
N ARG A 9 -15.69 -17.51 -22.53
CA ARG A 9 -17.14 -17.34 -22.71
C ARG A 9 -17.67 -15.94 -22.39
N LEU A 10 -16.90 -15.06 -21.77
CA LEU A 10 -17.36 -13.69 -21.43
C LEU A 10 -17.17 -12.71 -22.59
N PHE A 11 -16.28 -13.02 -23.54
CA PHE A 11 -15.95 -12.15 -24.68
C PHE A 11 -16.39 -12.72 -26.04
N ALA A 12 -17.03 -13.90 -26.07
CA ALA A 12 -17.36 -14.60 -27.32
C ALA A 12 -18.47 -13.93 -28.16
N GLN A 13 -19.17 -12.91 -27.64
CA GLN A 13 -20.24 -12.19 -28.34
C GLN A 13 -20.06 -10.67 -28.39
N GLY A 14 -18.95 -10.13 -27.88
CA GLY A 14 -18.68 -8.69 -27.92
C GLY A 14 -17.54 -8.40 -28.88
N GLY A 15 -17.71 -7.44 -29.79
CA GLY A 15 -16.67 -6.93 -30.71
C GLY A 15 -15.45 -6.29 -30.02
N VAL A 16 -15.19 -6.62 -28.75
CA VAL A 16 -14.03 -6.18 -27.96
C VAL A 16 -12.73 -6.59 -28.65
N LEU A 17 -12.67 -7.79 -29.23
CA LEU A 17 -11.52 -8.23 -30.03
C LEU A 17 -11.34 -7.36 -31.28
N ASP A 18 -12.42 -6.91 -31.93
CA ASP A 18 -12.34 -6.00 -33.07
C ASP A 18 -11.90 -4.59 -32.63
N TYR A 19 -12.36 -4.11 -31.47
CA TYR A 19 -11.90 -2.84 -30.89
C TYR A 19 -10.43 -2.88 -30.51
N VAL A 20 -9.98 -3.97 -29.89
CA VAL A 20 -8.56 -4.20 -29.59
C VAL A 20 -7.78 -4.22 -30.90
N THR A 21 -8.17 -5.04 -31.87
CA THR A 21 -7.48 -5.14 -33.16
C THR A 21 -7.42 -3.78 -33.87
N SER A 22 -8.51 -3.02 -33.88
CA SER A 22 -8.57 -1.67 -34.46
C SER A 22 -7.67 -0.67 -33.73
N ALA A 23 -7.51 -0.80 -32.40
CA ALA A 23 -6.64 0.08 -31.62
C ALA A 23 -5.14 -0.19 -31.86
N PHE A 24 -4.79 -1.42 -32.26
CA PHE A 24 -3.43 -1.80 -32.62
C PHE A 24 -3.16 -1.71 -34.14
N ASP A 25 -4.19 -1.48 -34.95
CA ASP A 25 -4.06 -1.27 -36.39
C ASP A 25 -3.42 0.11 -36.67
N GLY A 26 -2.28 0.10 -37.36
CA GLY A 26 -1.51 1.32 -37.65
C GLY A 26 -0.37 1.62 -36.67
N ILE A 27 -0.06 0.71 -35.74
CA ILE A 27 1.16 0.82 -34.92
C ILE A 27 2.38 0.60 -35.82
N GLY A 28 3.06 1.69 -36.13
CA GLY A 28 4.37 1.67 -36.77
C GLY A 28 5.50 1.64 -35.74
N SER A 29 6.68 1.16 -36.15
CA SER A 29 7.90 1.21 -35.33
C SER A 29 8.49 2.62 -35.18
N LYS A 30 7.88 3.63 -35.82
CA LYS A 30 8.29 5.03 -35.74
C LYS A 30 7.47 5.71 -34.64
N PRO A 31 8.11 6.46 -33.73
CA PRO A 31 7.39 7.29 -32.77
C PRO A 31 6.40 8.20 -33.49
N LEU A 32 5.23 8.42 -32.87
CA LEU A 32 4.28 9.41 -33.35
C LEU A 32 4.96 10.79 -33.43
N PRO A 33 4.65 11.62 -34.43
CA PRO A 33 5.16 12.99 -34.49
C PRO A 33 4.72 13.73 -33.22
N ARG A 34 5.60 14.59 -32.69
CA ARG A 34 5.24 15.46 -31.57
C ARG A 34 4.13 16.41 -31.99
N ASP A 35 3.11 16.52 -31.15
CA ASP A 35 2.02 17.47 -31.27
C ASP A 35 2.15 18.50 -30.14
N PRO A 36 2.67 19.71 -30.42
CA PRO A 36 2.87 20.74 -29.41
C PRO A 36 1.58 21.14 -28.69
N HIS A 37 0.42 21.09 -29.37
CA HIS A 37 -0.86 21.42 -28.74
C HIS A 37 -1.29 20.34 -27.75
N ALA A 38 -1.04 19.07 -28.08
CA ALA A 38 -1.29 17.96 -27.15
C ALA A 38 -0.33 17.99 -25.95
N GLU A 39 0.94 18.36 -26.16
CA GLU A 39 1.92 18.56 -25.08
C GLU A 39 1.47 19.68 -24.13
N ASP A 40 1.08 20.86 -24.65
CA ASP A 40 0.58 21.97 -23.83
C ASP A 40 -0.70 21.61 -23.04
N ALA A 41 -1.62 20.87 -23.68
CA ALA A 41 -2.84 20.41 -23.03
C ALA A 41 -2.55 19.38 -21.91
N MET A 42 -1.57 18.51 -22.12
CA MET A 42 -1.10 17.55 -21.13
C MET A 42 -0.45 18.27 -19.94
N GLU A 43 0.47 19.21 -20.17
CA GLU A 43 1.11 20.00 -19.11
C GLU A 43 0.07 20.80 -18.30
N THR A 44 -0.89 21.44 -18.98
CA THR A 44 -2.00 22.14 -18.32
C THR A 44 -2.83 21.19 -17.45
N THR A 45 -3.11 19.99 -17.96
CA THR A 45 -3.86 18.98 -17.21
C THR A 45 -3.08 18.52 -15.98
N ILE A 46 -1.79 18.20 -16.14
CA ILE A 46 -0.90 17.80 -15.05
C ILE A 46 -0.82 18.88 -13.98
N ALA A 47 -0.67 20.15 -14.37
CA ALA A 47 -0.64 21.29 -13.45
C ALA A 47 -1.97 21.50 -12.70
N ALA A 48 -3.10 21.07 -13.29
CA ALA A 48 -4.41 21.13 -12.66
C ALA A 48 -4.72 19.91 -11.77
N LEU A 49 -3.93 18.82 -11.85
CA LEU A 49 -4.11 17.68 -10.98
C LEU A 49 -3.81 18.08 -9.53
N SER A 50 -4.68 17.64 -8.63
CA SER A 50 -4.47 17.77 -7.20
C SER A 50 -4.58 16.41 -6.53
N THR A 51 -3.72 16.17 -5.55
CA THR A 51 -3.79 14.97 -4.73
C THR A 51 -4.78 15.22 -3.59
N ARG A 52 -5.86 14.43 -3.55
CA ARG A 52 -6.75 14.42 -2.40
C ARG A 52 -6.20 13.48 -1.34
N ASN A 53 -5.48 14.03 -0.37
CA ASN A 53 -5.09 13.25 0.79
C ASN A 53 -6.32 13.01 1.67
N ARG A 54 -6.51 11.78 2.13
CA ARG A 54 -7.55 11.42 3.10
C ARG A 54 -6.90 11.09 4.43
N ALA A 55 -7.57 11.46 5.52
CA ALA A 55 -7.23 10.92 6.83
C ALA A 55 -7.23 9.37 6.75
N PRO A 56 -6.32 8.69 7.46
CA PRO A 56 -5.38 9.24 8.44
C PRO A 56 -4.03 9.70 7.86
N PHE A 57 -3.83 9.66 6.53
CA PHE A 57 -2.54 9.90 5.90
C PHE A 57 -2.01 11.31 6.18
N TYR A 58 -2.66 12.32 5.62
CA TYR A 58 -2.29 13.71 5.80
C TYR A 58 -3.33 14.39 6.67
N LEU A 59 -2.85 15.02 7.73
CA LEU A 59 -3.62 15.91 8.57
C LEU A 59 -2.88 17.25 8.56
N ALA A 60 -3.54 18.29 8.05
CA ALA A 60 -2.92 19.60 7.87
C ALA A 60 -2.55 20.27 9.21
N ASP A 61 -3.31 19.95 10.24
CA ASP A 61 -3.17 20.40 11.63
C ASP A 61 -2.21 19.52 12.45
N ARG A 62 -1.61 18.48 11.85
CA ARG A 62 -0.68 17.58 12.54
C ARG A 62 0.59 18.32 12.92
N LYS A 63 0.83 18.41 14.22
CA LYS A 63 2.12 18.86 14.75
C LYS A 63 3.21 17.88 14.31
N SER A 64 4.17 18.38 13.55
CA SER A 64 5.21 17.60 12.89
C SER A 64 6.59 18.09 13.33
N VAL A 65 7.59 17.21 13.22
CA VAL A 65 9.01 17.55 13.40
C VAL A 65 9.76 17.27 12.10
N PRO A 66 10.91 17.89 11.82
CA PRO A 66 11.70 17.54 10.64
C PRO A 66 12.00 16.04 10.57
N LEU A 67 11.90 15.43 9.40
CA LEU A 67 12.17 14.01 9.16
C LEU A 67 13.60 13.65 9.57
N GLU A 68 14.56 14.57 9.38
CA GLU A 68 15.93 14.39 9.83
C GLU A 68 16.03 14.27 11.36
N GLU A 69 15.24 15.04 12.12
CA GLU A 69 15.19 14.92 13.59
C GLU A 69 14.67 13.53 13.99
N PHE A 70 13.64 13.03 13.31
CA PHE A 70 13.14 11.68 13.54
C PHE A 70 14.19 10.62 13.19
N THR A 71 14.87 10.80 12.05
CA THR A 71 15.94 9.90 11.56
C THR A 71 17.08 9.82 12.56
N ALA A 72 17.49 10.94 13.15
CA ALA A 72 18.56 10.96 14.14
C ALA A 72 18.26 10.09 15.38
N ARG A 73 16.99 9.89 15.74
CA ARG A 73 16.60 9.00 16.85
C ARG A 73 16.62 7.51 16.48
N LEU A 74 16.60 7.20 15.19
CA LEU A 74 16.46 5.84 14.68
C LEU A 74 17.69 5.31 13.94
N VAL A 75 18.58 6.18 13.47
CA VAL A 75 19.72 5.80 12.63
C VAL A 75 20.55 4.69 13.29
N ASP A 76 20.97 3.73 12.48
CA ASP A 76 21.82 2.59 12.85
C ASP A 76 21.18 1.63 13.87
N ARG A 77 19.88 1.77 14.14
CA ARG A 77 19.11 0.85 14.97
C ARG A 77 18.45 -0.24 14.11
N VAL A 78 18.48 -1.46 14.63
CA VAL A 78 17.84 -2.64 14.04
C VAL A 78 16.76 -3.10 14.99
N TYR A 79 15.49 -2.98 14.60
CA TYR A 79 14.39 -3.49 15.40
C TYR A 79 14.00 -4.86 14.89
N THR A 80 13.92 -5.83 15.78
CA THR A 80 13.52 -7.21 15.50
C THR A 80 12.10 -7.46 16.01
N PHE A 81 11.40 -8.39 15.36
CA PHE A 81 10.01 -8.70 15.64
C PHE A 81 9.82 -10.21 15.80
N ASP A 82 9.03 -10.60 16.80
CA ASP A 82 8.55 -11.98 16.95
C ASP A 82 7.56 -12.35 15.84
N GLY A 83 7.16 -13.62 15.77
CA GLY A 83 6.22 -14.12 14.76
C GLY A 83 4.96 -13.26 14.64
N ASN A 84 4.73 -12.71 13.45
CA ASN A 84 3.63 -11.78 13.16
C ASN A 84 3.14 -11.93 11.71
N ILE A 85 2.16 -11.10 11.34
CA ILE A 85 1.54 -11.07 10.01
C ILE A 85 1.65 -9.66 9.37
N GLY A 86 2.55 -8.83 9.87
CA GLY A 86 2.84 -7.51 9.30
C GLY A 86 3.68 -7.66 8.04
N GLY A 87 3.36 -6.87 7.02
CA GLY A 87 4.04 -6.92 5.74
C GLY A 87 3.78 -5.67 4.90
N LEU A 88 4.63 -5.44 3.91
CA LEU A 88 4.59 -4.24 3.08
C LEU A 88 3.46 -4.25 2.05
N MET A 89 3.10 -5.43 1.54
CA MET A 89 2.02 -5.55 0.58
C MET A 89 0.64 -5.45 1.26
N PRO A 90 -0.35 -4.77 0.67
CA PRO A 90 -1.75 -4.82 1.11
C PRO A 90 -2.31 -6.24 1.04
N PHE A 91 -3.18 -6.60 1.97
CA PHE A 91 -3.73 -7.95 2.11
C PHE A 91 -4.58 -8.37 0.92
N ILE A 92 -5.41 -7.47 0.38
CA ILE A 92 -6.21 -7.80 -0.81
C ILE A 92 -5.30 -8.10 -1.99
N LEU A 93 -4.26 -7.29 -2.19
CA LEU A 93 -3.26 -7.54 -3.23
C LEU A 93 -2.56 -8.90 -3.01
N GLN A 94 -2.24 -9.22 -1.75
CA GLN A 94 -1.67 -10.53 -1.42
C GLN A 94 -2.60 -11.70 -1.74
N SER A 95 -3.90 -11.52 -1.53
CA SER A 95 -4.91 -12.54 -1.78
C SER A 95 -5.09 -12.82 -3.27
N VAL A 96 -5.07 -11.79 -4.11
CA VAL A 96 -5.19 -11.92 -5.57
C VAL A 96 -4.01 -12.68 -6.16
N HIS A 97 -2.80 -12.42 -5.66
CA HIS A 97 -1.56 -13.02 -6.16
C HIS A 97 -1.10 -14.27 -5.39
N ASN A 98 -1.81 -14.66 -4.33
CA ASN A 98 -1.42 -15.73 -3.42
C ASN A 98 0.02 -15.58 -2.86
N ASN A 99 0.43 -14.33 -2.61
CA ASN A 99 1.78 -13.97 -2.18
C ASN A 99 1.83 -13.52 -0.72
N PHE A 100 1.13 -14.25 0.16
CA PHE A 100 1.01 -13.92 1.57
C PHE A 100 2.36 -13.68 2.28
N THR A 101 2.35 -12.65 3.12
CA THR A 101 3.45 -12.29 4.01
C THR A 101 3.81 -13.42 4.96
N THR A 102 5.10 -13.56 5.25
CA THR A 102 5.60 -14.44 6.32
C THR A 102 5.82 -13.71 7.64
N GLY A 103 5.41 -12.45 7.72
CA GLY A 103 5.69 -11.57 8.84
C GLY A 103 7.01 -10.82 8.70
N LEU A 104 7.00 -9.60 9.22
CA LEU A 104 8.16 -8.73 9.29
C LEU A 104 9.12 -9.27 10.35
N LYS A 105 10.40 -9.45 10.01
CA LYS A 105 11.45 -9.88 10.92
C LYS A 105 12.23 -8.70 11.47
N GLN A 106 12.54 -7.72 10.61
CA GLN A 106 13.39 -6.59 10.98
C GLN A 106 12.98 -5.30 10.29
N ILE A 107 13.23 -4.17 10.97
CA ILE A 107 13.28 -2.84 10.37
C ILE A 107 14.62 -2.19 10.72
N VAL A 108 15.31 -1.67 9.72
CA VAL A 108 16.56 -0.93 9.86
C VAL A 108 16.37 0.48 9.30
N PHE A 109 16.88 1.47 10.02
CA PHE A 109 16.84 2.87 9.62
C PHE A 109 18.26 3.40 9.37
N SER A 110 18.42 4.15 8.29
CA SER A 110 19.70 4.76 7.91
C SER A 110 19.49 6.15 7.31
N ARG A 111 20.53 6.98 7.34
CA ARG A 111 20.53 8.29 6.69
C ARG A 111 20.60 8.12 5.17
N GLY A 112 19.72 8.81 4.46
CA GLY A 112 19.80 9.01 3.02
C GLY A 112 20.41 10.38 2.68
N GLU A 113 20.62 10.62 1.38
CA GLU A 113 21.10 11.91 0.89
C GLU A 113 20.07 13.03 1.10
N GLY A 114 20.52 14.26 1.31
CA GLY A 114 19.65 15.44 1.38
C GLY A 114 18.64 15.45 2.52
N GLY A 115 18.95 14.82 3.67
CA GLY A 115 18.03 14.73 4.81
C GLY A 115 16.97 13.62 4.70
N ALA A 116 17.07 12.77 3.67
CA ALA A 116 16.19 11.65 3.49
C ALA A 116 16.40 10.54 4.55
N MET A 117 15.36 9.73 4.77
CA MET A 117 15.43 8.53 5.62
C MET A 117 15.37 7.28 4.75
N ALA A 118 16.36 6.41 4.83
CA ALA A 118 16.30 5.09 4.20
C ALA A 118 15.81 4.05 5.20
N ILE A 119 14.84 3.23 4.79
CA ILE A 119 14.27 2.14 5.58
C ILE A 119 14.51 0.82 4.84
N GLU A 120 15.03 -0.17 5.55
CA GLU A 120 15.03 -1.57 5.10
C GLU A 120 14.06 -2.38 5.97
N MET A 121 13.12 -3.06 5.34
CA MET A 121 12.19 -3.99 5.98
C MET A 121 12.50 -5.41 5.50
N VAL A 122 12.76 -6.32 6.44
CA VAL A 122 13.03 -7.74 6.15
C VAL A 122 11.78 -8.54 6.43
N GLU A 123 11.24 -9.19 5.40
CA GLU A 123 10.01 -9.98 5.46
C GLU A 123 10.31 -11.41 4.97
N GLY A 124 10.45 -12.35 5.90
CA GLY A 124 10.88 -13.71 5.53
C GLY A 124 12.31 -13.74 4.98
N GLU A 125 12.45 -14.00 3.68
CA GLU A 125 13.71 -13.97 2.93
C GLU A 125 13.84 -12.69 2.06
N TYR A 126 12.76 -11.91 1.96
CA TYR A 126 12.73 -10.70 1.16
C TYR A 126 13.24 -9.50 1.96
N LYS A 127 13.97 -8.62 1.27
CA LYS A 127 14.45 -7.35 1.80
C LYS A 127 13.92 -6.23 0.93
N HIS A 128 13.19 -5.30 1.55
CA HIS A 128 12.61 -4.15 0.87
C HIS A 128 13.27 -2.89 1.38
N ARG A 129 13.98 -2.20 0.48
CA ARG A 129 14.61 -0.92 0.78
C ARG A 129 13.89 0.20 0.05
N PHE A 130 13.49 1.22 0.79
CA PHE A 130 12.89 2.42 0.25
C PHE A 130 13.37 3.66 1.02
N THR A 131 13.26 4.81 0.38
CA THR A 131 13.70 6.10 0.94
C THR A 131 12.48 6.97 1.17
N LEU A 132 12.51 7.85 2.17
CA LEU A 132 11.47 8.82 2.45
C LEU A 132 12.06 10.23 2.43
N ILE A 133 11.31 11.17 1.85
CA ILE A 133 11.63 12.59 1.81
C ILE A 133 10.43 13.40 2.30
N GLU A 134 10.67 14.58 2.87
CA GLU A 134 9.60 15.48 3.26
C GLU A 134 8.90 16.08 2.05
N GLY A 135 7.57 16.20 2.12
CA GLY A 135 6.77 16.92 1.12
C GLY A 135 6.80 16.31 -0.29
N GLY A 136 7.28 15.08 -0.44
CA GLY A 136 7.46 14.46 -1.76
C GLY A 136 7.19 12.96 -1.78
N TYR A 137 7.39 12.39 -2.98
CA TYR A 137 7.29 10.96 -3.23
C TYR A 137 8.63 10.41 -3.70
N THR A 138 8.96 9.20 -3.26
CA THR A 138 10.10 8.40 -3.77
C THR A 138 9.57 7.12 -4.41
N SER A 139 10.42 6.41 -5.15
CA SER A 139 10.10 5.08 -5.70
C SER A 139 10.91 3.98 -5.03
N ALA A 140 10.28 2.83 -4.86
CA ALA A 140 10.97 1.57 -4.64
C ALA A 140 10.19 0.41 -5.25
N THR A 141 10.85 -0.74 -5.34
CA THR A 141 10.27 -1.98 -5.84
C THR A 141 10.03 -2.91 -4.66
N ILE A 142 8.83 -3.48 -4.59
CA ILE A 142 8.43 -4.46 -3.58
C ILE A 142 8.27 -5.81 -4.27
N THR A 143 8.88 -6.85 -3.71
CA THR A 143 8.95 -8.17 -4.34
C THR A 143 8.52 -9.24 -3.36
N GLN A 144 7.56 -10.07 -3.76
CA GLN A 144 7.06 -11.12 -2.90
C GLN A 144 6.76 -12.35 -3.76
N ARG A 145 7.40 -13.47 -3.46
CA ARG A 145 7.21 -14.77 -4.17
C ARG A 145 7.33 -14.69 -5.70
N GLY A 146 8.19 -13.80 -6.20
CA GLY A 146 8.45 -13.63 -7.62
C GLY A 146 7.61 -12.54 -8.29
N ASP A 147 6.54 -12.07 -7.65
CA ASP A 147 5.84 -10.88 -8.11
C ASP A 147 6.63 -9.62 -7.75
N VAL A 148 6.59 -8.63 -8.64
CA VAL A 148 7.33 -7.37 -8.52
C VAL A 148 6.35 -6.23 -8.71
N PHE A 149 6.31 -5.31 -7.75
CA PHE A 149 5.43 -4.15 -7.78
C PHE A 149 6.24 -2.87 -7.62
N GLU A 150 5.99 -1.89 -8.49
CA GLU A 150 6.45 -0.53 -8.27
C GLU A 150 5.57 0.17 -7.23
N ALA A 151 6.20 0.77 -6.22
CA ALA A 151 5.51 1.51 -5.19
C ALA A 151 6.10 2.92 -5.03
N ARG A 152 5.23 3.90 -4.80
CA ARG A 152 5.60 5.28 -4.47
C ARG A 152 5.38 5.54 -2.99
N PHE A 153 6.43 6.01 -2.31
CA PHE A 153 6.43 6.24 -0.87
C PHE A 153 6.40 7.71 -0.53
N THR A 154 5.64 8.07 0.51
CA THR A 154 5.62 9.41 1.09
C THR A 154 5.44 9.31 2.60
N VAL A 155 5.76 10.38 3.33
CA VAL A 155 5.77 10.37 4.80
C VAL A 155 5.30 11.69 5.39
N GLN A 156 4.65 11.61 6.55
CA GLN A 156 4.44 12.73 7.45
C GLN A 156 4.84 12.31 8.88
N THR A 157 5.69 13.09 9.52
CA THR A 157 6.01 12.92 10.95
C THR A 157 4.86 13.42 11.83
N GLU A 158 4.77 12.94 13.05
CA GLU A 158 3.78 13.37 14.03
C GLU A 158 4.41 13.42 15.42
N LEU A 159 4.20 14.53 16.12
CA LEU A 159 4.42 14.67 17.54
C LEU A 159 3.06 14.78 18.22
N SER A 160 2.64 13.71 18.89
CA SER A 160 1.39 13.67 19.63
C SER A 160 1.39 14.63 20.83
N GLU A 161 0.21 14.90 21.39
CA GLU A 161 0.06 15.76 22.58
C GLU A 161 0.81 15.22 23.80
N SER A 162 0.94 13.89 23.93
CA SER A 162 1.72 13.24 24.99
C SER A 162 3.23 13.23 24.74
N GLY A 163 3.68 13.75 23.59
CA GLY A 163 5.09 13.81 23.21
C GLY A 163 5.61 12.56 22.48
N GLU A 164 4.75 11.59 22.17
CA GLU A 164 5.13 10.43 21.36
C GLU A 164 5.36 10.84 19.91
N LEU A 165 6.45 10.36 19.34
CA LEU A 165 6.83 10.57 17.95
C LEU A 165 6.39 9.39 17.08
N SER A 166 5.78 9.68 15.93
CA SER A 166 5.49 8.67 14.91
C SER A 166 5.77 9.10 13.47
N LEU A 167 6.08 8.13 12.62
CA LEU A 167 6.12 8.25 11.16
C LEU A 167 4.83 7.68 10.59
N ASN A 168 4.12 8.47 9.79
CA ASN A 168 2.98 8.00 9.00
C ASN A 168 3.45 7.89 7.55
N ILE A 169 3.68 6.67 7.08
CA ILE A 169 4.19 6.34 5.76
C ILE A 169 3.04 5.80 4.90
N VAL A 170 3.05 6.17 3.62
CA VAL A 170 2.12 5.64 2.62
C VAL A 170 2.90 5.07 1.46
N ALA A 171 2.51 3.88 1.02
CA ALA A 171 3.04 3.22 -0.16
C ALA A 171 1.90 3.01 -1.18
N HIS A 172 1.93 3.74 -2.29
CA HIS A 172 0.99 3.57 -3.40
C HIS A 172 1.55 2.56 -4.40
N PHE A 173 0.87 1.44 -4.61
CA PHE A 173 1.26 0.42 -5.59
C PHE A 173 0.73 0.84 -6.96
N ILE A 174 1.55 1.48 -7.78
CA ILE A 174 1.10 2.36 -8.88
C ILE A 174 0.33 1.65 -10.00
N GLU A 175 0.54 0.35 -10.17
CA GLU A 175 -0.16 -0.47 -11.17
C GLU A 175 -1.46 -1.08 -10.63
N THR A 176 -1.81 -0.76 -9.38
CA THR A 176 -2.96 -1.33 -8.66
C THR A 176 -3.75 -0.22 -7.97
N PRO A 177 -5.01 -0.47 -7.59
CA PRO A 177 -5.77 0.49 -6.78
C PRO A 177 -5.38 0.47 -5.29
N PHE A 178 -4.38 -0.32 -4.90
CA PHE A 178 -4.07 -0.57 -3.49
C PHE A 178 -3.00 0.37 -2.95
N THR A 179 -3.21 0.80 -1.72
CA THR A 179 -2.29 1.65 -0.96
C THR A 179 -2.05 1.01 0.40
N ARG A 180 -0.78 0.90 0.81
CA ARG A 180 -0.40 0.50 2.16
C ARG A 180 -0.22 1.74 3.03
N LEU A 181 -0.77 1.71 4.23
CA LEU A 181 -0.55 2.71 5.28
C LEU A 181 0.28 2.07 6.38
N ILE A 182 1.32 2.75 6.84
CA ILE A 182 2.24 2.24 7.87
C ILE A 182 2.50 3.36 8.88
N ARG A 183 2.15 3.13 10.14
CA ARG A 183 2.49 4.04 11.24
C ARG A 183 3.54 3.40 12.14
N ILE A 184 4.69 4.05 12.27
CA ILE A 184 5.77 3.61 13.17
C ILE A 184 5.85 4.60 14.32
N SER A 185 5.52 4.17 15.54
CA SER A 185 5.60 4.99 16.76
C SER A 185 6.77 4.55 17.64
N LEU A 186 7.51 5.51 18.19
CA LEU A 186 8.47 5.28 19.27
C LEU A 186 7.70 5.11 20.59
N THR A 187 7.69 3.90 21.17
CA THR A 187 6.95 3.60 22.41
C THR A 187 7.83 3.50 23.66
N GLY A 188 9.12 3.73 23.51
CA GLY A 188 10.14 3.73 24.56
C GLY A 188 11.52 3.98 23.94
N GLU A 189 12.59 3.88 24.73
CA GLU A 189 13.96 4.08 24.19
C GLU A 189 14.34 3.02 23.15
N ASP A 190 13.95 1.77 23.36
CA ASP A 190 14.38 0.61 22.56
C ASP A 190 13.22 -0.15 21.91
N THR A 191 12.04 0.46 21.83
CA THR A 191 10.84 -0.22 21.29
C THR A 191 10.11 0.64 20.28
N ILE A 192 9.65 -0.01 19.21
CA ILE A 192 8.75 0.59 18.24
C ILE A 192 7.45 -0.19 18.15
N LYS A 193 6.37 0.53 17.91
CA LYS A 193 5.08 -0.04 17.51
C LYS A 193 4.85 0.28 16.04
N VAL A 194 4.54 -0.75 15.25
CA VAL A 194 4.21 -0.59 13.84
C VAL A 194 2.75 -1.00 13.63
N VAL A 195 1.98 -0.11 13.03
CA VAL A 195 0.57 -0.32 12.72
C VAL A 195 0.42 -0.25 11.21
N PHE A 196 -0.11 -1.31 10.63
CA PHE A 196 -0.38 -1.41 9.21
C PHE A 196 -1.87 -1.36 8.93
N ASP A 197 -2.23 -0.58 7.92
CA ASP A 197 -3.59 -0.46 7.38
C ASP A 197 -3.50 -0.35 5.84
N GLU A 198 -4.63 -0.28 5.15
CA GLU A 198 -4.68 -0.23 3.70
C GLU A 198 -5.91 0.48 3.14
N LEU A 199 -5.75 1.00 1.92
CA LEU A 199 -6.84 1.57 1.14
C LEU A 199 -6.91 0.86 -0.23
N PRO A 200 -8.10 0.39 -0.65
CA PRO A 200 -9.31 0.23 0.17
C PRO A 200 -9.07 -0.69 1.37
N SER A 201 -9.75 -0.43 2.49
CA SER A 201 -9.71 -1.36 3.61
C SER A 201 -10.44 -2.65 3.24
N ILE A 202 -10.11 -3.76 3.91
CA ILE A 202 -10.82 -5.04 3.70
C ILE A 202 -12.32 -4.90 3.95
N ARG A 203 -12.68 -4.06 4.93
CA ARG A 203 -14.07 -3.73 5.22
C ARG A 203 -14.74 -3.05 4.03
N ASP A 204 -14.13 -1.98 3.50
CA ASP A 204 -14.70 -1.23 2.38
C ASP A 204 -14.80 -2.11 1.12
N ALA A 205 -13.76 -2.92 0.86
CA ALA A 205 -13.76 -3.88 -0.24
C ALA A 205 -14.89 -4.91 -0.10
N SER A 206 -15.14 -5.40 1.12
CA SER A 206 -16.24 -6.32 1.40
C SER A 206 -17.60 -5.66 1.21
N GLU A 207 -17.77 -4.42 1.70
CA GLU A 207 -19.01 -3.64 1.51
C GLU A 207 -19.27 -3.39 0.02
N MET A 208 -18.26 -3.01 -0.77
CA MET A 208 -18.39 -2.84 -2.24
C MET A 208 -18.76 -4.14 -2.95
N LEU A 209 -18.16 -5.29 -2.59
CA LEU A 209 -18.52 -6.59 -3.14
C LEU A 209 -19.97 -6.98 -2.82
N MET A 210 -20.45 -6.65 -1.62
CA MET A 210 -21.83 -6.91 -1.21
C MET A 210 -22.82 -6.09 -2.04
N GLU A 211 -22.52 -4.80 -2.24
CA GLU A 211 -23.32 -3.92 -3.10
C GLU A 211 -23.36 -4.45 -4.55
N LEU A 212 -22.21 -4.82 -5.11
CA LEU A 212 -22.10 -5.38 -6.46
C LEU A 212 -22.88 -6.69 -6.65
N THR A 213 -22.94 -7.53 -5.62
CA THR A 213 -23.64 -8.84 -5.68
C THR A 213 -25.13 -8.75 -5.35
N GLY A 214 -25.65 -7.56 -5.04
CA GLY A 214 -27.06 -7.35 -4.68
C GLY A 214 -27.46 -7.99 -3.34
N ILE A 215 -26.50 -8.36 -2.51
CA ILE A 215 -26.76 -8.95 -1.19
C ILE A 215 -26.96 -7.81 -0.19
N THR A 216 -28.17 -7.72 0.36
CA THR A 216 -28.52 -6.70 1.36
C THR A 216 -27.88 -6.99 2.72
N ARG A 217 -27.58 -5.94 3.51
CA ARG A 217 -27.11 -6.07 4.91
C ARG A 217 -27.95 -7.05 5.76
N ALA A 218 -29.26 -7.10 5.53
CA ALA A 218 -30.18 -8.00 6.25
C ALA A 218 -29.95 -9.49 5.91
N GLN A 219 -29.65 -9.81 4.64
CA GLN A 219 -29.35 -11.19 4.23
C GLN A 219 -28.01 -11.67 4.80
N ILE A 220 -27.06 -10.77 5.02
CA ILE A 220 -25.76 -11.07 5.66
C ILE A 220 -25.94 -11.38 7.15
N VAL A 221 -26.71 -10.55 7.86
CA VAL A 221 -27.03 -10.81 9.28
C VAL A 221 -27.70 -12.19 9.45
N ARG A 222 -28.53 -12.58 8.49
CA ARG A 222 -29.27 -13.83 8.54
C ARG A 222 -28.46 -15.05 8.12
N ASN A 223 -27.59 -14.93 7.11
CA ASN A 223 -26.93 -16.08 6.47
C ASN A 223 -25.44 -16.21 6.84
N VAL A 224 -24.74 -15.09 7.05
CA VAL A 224 -23.29 -15.06 7.30
C VAL A 224 -23.01 -14.93 8.79
N LEU A 225 -23.77 -14.14 9.54
CA LEU A 225 -23.59 -13.91 10.97
C LEU A 225 -23.66 -15.18 11.85
N PRO A 226 -24.49 -16.20 11.54
CA PRO A 226 -24.44 -17.50 12.22
C PRO A 226 -23.11 -18.23 11.99
N LEU A 227 -22.48 -18.07 10.82
CA LEU A 227 -21.16 -18.63 10.50
C LEU A 227 -20.06 -17.84 11.21
N LEU A 228 -20.21 -16.52 11.36
CA LEU A 228 -19.29 -15.64 12.10
C LEU A 228 -19.27 -15.87 13.63
N LYS A 229 -20.27 -16.57 14.19
CA LYS A 229 -20.31 -16.93 15.62
C LYS A 229 -19.37 -18.08 16.00
N GLN A 230 -18.70 -18.71 15.03
CA GLN A 230 -17.60 -19.61 15.35
C GLN A 230 -16.42 -18.80 15.91
N GLU A 231 -15.97 -19.11 17.13
CA GLU A 231 -14.90 -18.39 17.86
C GLU A 231 -13.62 -18.19 17.03
N ARG A 232 -13.29 -19.14 16.15
CA ARG A 232 -12.16 -19.04 15.21
C ARG A 232 -12.22 -17.81 14.32
N MET A 233 -13.41 -17.39 13.87
CA MET A 233 -13.59 -16.31 12.90
C MET A 233 -13.63 -14.92 13.55
N GLN A 234 -14.06 -14.81 14.81
CA GLN A 234 -14.04 -13.53 15.54
C GLN A 234 -12.62 -13.05 15.85
N HIS A 235 -11.72 -13.99 16.16
CA HIS A 235 -10.29 -13.69 16.29
C HIS A 235 -9.73 -13.22 14.94
N THR A 236 -10.04 -13.91 13.83
CA THR A 236 -9.64 -13.50 12.48
C THR A 236 -10.22 -12.14 12.09
N LEU A 237 -11.51 -11.86 12.37
CA LEU A 237 -12.21 -10.57 12.14
C LEU A 237 -11.53 -9.36 12.78
N ARG A 238 -11.06 -9.49 14.02
CA ARG A 238 -10.28 -8.42 14.68
C ARG A 238 -8.90 -8.20 14.06
N THR A 239 -8.38 -9.21 13.35
CA THR A 239 -7.12 -9.14 12.61
C THR A 239 -7.26 -8.50 11.22
N PHE A 240 -8.47 -8.37 10.66
CA PHE A 240 -8.67 -7.93 9.26
C PHE A 240 -8.59 -6.43 9.01
N THR A 241 -8.71 -5.54 10.00
CA THR A 241 -8.76 -4.09 9.68
C THR A 241 -7.43 -3.40 9.86
N THR A 242 -6.59 -3.87 10.79
CA THR A 242 -5.33 -3.20 11.11
C THR A 242 -4.39 -4.19 11.81
N VAL A 243 -3.17 -4.34 11.31
CA VAL A 243 -2.15 -5.21 11.92
C VAL A 243 -1.26 -4.37 12.80
N THR A 244 -1.16 -4.69 14.09
CA THR A 244 -0.21 -4.05 15.02
C THR A 244 0.86 -5.04 15.41
N ILE A 245 2.12 -4.64 15.27
CA ILE A 245 3.29 -5.41 15.71
C ILE A 245 4.19 -4.53 16.57
N GLN A 246 4.96 -5.15 17.47
CA GLN A 246 5.90 -4.47 18.34
C GLN A 246 7.30 -5.01 18.08
N GLY A 247 8.23 -4.10 17.84
CA GLY A 247 9.64 -4.41 17.62
C GLY A 247 10.49 -3.94 18.78
N LYS A 248 11.61 -4.62 19.00
CA LYS A 248 12.62 -4.29 20.02
C LYS A 248 14.00 -4.25 19.37
N LEU A 249 14.89 -3.40 19.87
CA LEU A 249 16.30 -3.41 19.46
C LEU A 249 16.96 -4.77 19.67
#